data_AF-A0A2T1BX78-F1
#
_entry.id   AF-A0A2T1BX78-F1
#
_cell.length_a   1.000
_cell.length_b   1.000
_cell.length_c   1.000
_cell.angle_alpha   90.00
_cell.angle_beta   90.00
_cell.angle_gamma   90.00
#
_symmetry.space_group_name_H-M   'P 1'
#
loop_
_entity.id
_entity.type
_entity.pdbx_description
1 polymer ?
#
loop_
_entity_poly.entity_id
_entity_poly.type
_entity_poly.pdbx_seq_one_letter_code
_entity_poly.pdbx_strand_id
1 'polypeptide(L)'
;MAELSDENITIILELQRRLVKLIHQAAATELLIFERFGETEATLAVLQQLLNIRERATSSYSRLSNLLLRVAEFQPIAPPATIELLDKAILQAEATADAGEATVREAKLDWNLT
;
A
#
# COMPACT_ATOMS: atom_id res chain seq x y z
N MET A 1 -13.88 -17.45 10.18
CA MET A 1 -12.95 -17.87 9.10
C MET A 1 -12.18 -19.08 9.60
N ALA A 2 -11.53 -19.86 8.74
CA ALA A 2 -10.63 -20.92 9.20
C ALA A 2 -9.54 -20.31 10.11
N GLU A 3 -9.75 -20.42 11.43
CA GLU A 3 -8.86 -20.11 12.57
C GLU A 3 -8.05 -18.79 12.57
N LEU A 4 -8.26 -17.82 11.67
CA LEU A 4 -7.71 -16.47 11.83
C LEU A 4 -8.38 -15.77 13.04
N SER A 5 -7.56 -15.25 13.95
CA SER A 5 -8.04 -14.43 15.06
C SER A 5 -8.65 -13.11 14.57
N ASP A 6 -9.63 -12.59 15.32
CA ASP A 6 -10.22 -11.26 15.03
C ASP A 6 -9.17 -10.14 15.04
N GLU A 7 -8.13 -10.29 15.86
CA GLU A 7 -6.96 -9.41 15.89
C GLU A 7 -6.24 -9.39 14.55
N ASN A 8 -5.93 -10.55 13.98
CA ASN A 8 -5.24 -10.64 12.68
C ASN A 8 -6.10 -10.06 11.55
N ILE A 9 -7.42 -10.32 11.56
CA ILE A 9 -8.35 -9.73 10.60
C ILE A 9 -8.32 -8.20 10.70
N THR A 10 -8.36 -7.67 11.93
CA THR A 10 -8.30 -6.23 12.19
C THR A 10 -7.00 -5.63 11.64
N ILE A 11 -5.84 -6.23 11.94
CA ILE A 11 -4.53 -5.78 11.43
C ILE A 11 -4.54 -5.71 9.90
N ILE A 12 -5.04 -6.75 9.22
CA ILE A 12 -5.07 -6.81 7.76
C ILE A 12 -5.97 -5.70 7.18
N LEU A 13 -7.17 -5.50 7.73
CA LEU A 13 -8.10 -4.46 7.26
C LEU A 13 -7.54 -3.05 7.51
N GLU A 14 -6.84 -2.86 8.61
CA GLU A 14 -6.14 -1.61 8.93
C GLU A 14 -5.01 -1.31 7.93
N LEU A 15 -4.21 -2.32 7.57
CA LEU A 15 -3.19 -2.19 6.53
C LEU A 15 -3.78 -1.92 5.16
N GLN A 16 -4.87 -2.61 4.78
CA GLN A 16 -5.60 -2.33 3.55
C GLN A 16 -6.04 -0.87 3.49
N ARG A 17 -6.59 -0.32 4.59
CA ARG A 17 -6.96 1.08 4.69
C ARG A 17 -5.76 2.02 4.54
N ARG A 18 -4.62 1.72 5.18
CA ARG A 18 -3.39 2.51 5.04
C ARG A 18 -2.91 2.55 3.58
N LEU A 19 -2.89 1.40 2.90
CA LEU A 19 -2.49 1.31 1.50
C LEU A 19 -3.42 2.10 0.57
N VAL A 20 -4.73 2.05 0.78
CA VAL A 20 -5.70 2.85 0.00
C VAL A 20 -5.45 4.35 0.19
N LYS A 21 -5.20 4.78 1.43
CA LYS A 21 -4.84 6.18 1.71
C LYS A 21 -3.54 6.58 1.03
N LEU A 22 -2.52 5.72 1.06
CA LEU A 22 -1.24 5.97 0.41
C LEU A 22 -1.40 6.09 -1.12
N ILE A 23 -2.16 5.20 -1.76
CA ILE A 23 -2.49 5.27 -3.20
C ILE A 23 -3.09 6.64 -3.54
N HIS A 24 -4.09 7.07 -2.77
CA HIS A 24 -4.73 8.36 -2.97
C HIS A 24 -3.75 9.52 -2.76
N GLN A 25 -2.98 9.51 -1.68
CA GLN A 25 -2.04 10.57 -1.36
C GLN A 25 -0.91 10.69 -2.40
N ALA A 26 -0.39 9.57 -2.89
CA ALA A 26 0.61 9.57 -3.96
C ALA A 26 0.04 10.18 -5.26
N ALA A 27 -1.16 9.75 -5.68
CA ALA A 27 -1.81 10.30 -6.87
C ALA A 27 -2.15 11.80 -6.75
N ALA A 28 -2.63 12.23 -5.59
CA ALA A 28 -2.93 13.63 -5.34
C ALA A 28 -1.67 14.50 -5.33
N THR A 29 -0.57 13.99 -4.78
CA THR A 29 0.72 14.70 -4.76
C THR A 29 1.31 14.79 -6.17
N GLU A 30 1.25 13.70 -6.94
CA GLU A 30 1.68 13.66 -8.35
C GLU A 30 0.93 14.73 -9.17
N LEU A 31 -0.40 14.77 -9.06
CA LEU A 31 -1.23 15.75 -9.75
C LEU A 31 -0.86 17.19 -9.34
N LEU A 32 -0.71 17.45 -8.04
CA LEU A 32 -0.34 18.78 -7.54
C LEU A 32 1.03 19.25 -8.05
N ILE A 33 2.02 18.36 -8.10
CA ILE A 33 3.35 18.68 -8.67
C ILE A 33 3.20 19.03 -10.15
N PHE A 34 2.49 18.18 -10.90
CA PHE A 34 2.28 18.39 -12.33
C PHE A 34 1.53 19.69 -12.63
N GLU A 35 0.45 20.00 -11.90
CA GLU A 35 -0.34 21.22 -12.10
C GLU A 35 0.43 22.50 -11.77
N ARG A 36 1.30 22.48 -10.76
CA ARG A 36 2.05 23.67 -10.30
C ARG A 36 3.35 23.90 -11.06
N PHE A 37 4.07 22.83 -11.40
CA PHE A 37 5.44 22.90 -11.90
C PHE A 37 5.60 22.30 -13.30
N GLY A 38 4.58 21.59 -13.81
CA GLY A 38 4.64 20.87 -15.06
C GLY A 38 5.53 19.62 -15.00
N GLU A 39 5.66 18.95 -16.14
CA GLU A 39 6.62 17.88 -16.35
C GLU A 39 7.92 18.46 -16.90
N THR A 40 8.95 18.49 -16.06
CA THR A 40 10.28 19.05 -16.33
C THR A 40 11.34 18.05 -15.89
N GLU A 41 12.60 18.26 -16.27
CA GLU A 41 13.70 17.42 -15.79
C GLU A 41 13.78 17.38 -14.25
N ALA A 42 13.41 18.48 -13.58
CA ALA A 42 13.40 18.56 -12.11
C ALA A 42 12.24 17.77 -11.47
N THR A 43 11.06 17.75 -12.11
CA THR A 43 9.87 17.05 -11.57
C THR A 43 9.79 15.58 -11.99
N LEU A 44 10.48 15.17 -13.05
CA LEU A 44 10.42 13.81 -13.59
C LEU A 44 10.74 12.74 -12.54
N ALA A 45 11.79 12.96 -11.74
CA ALA A 45 12.22 12.00 -10.73
C ALA A 45 11.15 11.76 -9.64
N VAL A 46 10.56 12.84 -9.11
CA VAL A 46 9.55 12.74 -8.06
C VAL A 46 8.23 12.18 -8.59
N LEU A 47 7.82 12.54 -9.81
CA LEU A 47 6.61 12.00 -10.45
C LEU A 47 6.76 10.47 -10.66
N GLN A 48 7.90 10.00 -11.14
CA GLN A 48 8.17 8.57 -11.28
C GLN A 48 8.20 7.85 -9.93
N GLN A 49 8.77 8.47 -8.89
CA GLN A 49 8.78 7.89 -7.54
C GLN A 49 7.34 7.73 -6.99
N LEU A 50 6.50 8.75 -7.13
CA LEU A 50 5.09 8.73 -6.69
C LEU A 50 4.28 7.68 -7.47
N LEU A 51 4.50 7.56 -8.78
CA LEU A 51 3.90 6.51 -9.61
C LEU A 51 4.31 5.12 -9.10
N ASN A 52 5.61 4.88 -8.89
CA ASN A 52 6.12 3.59 -8.40
C ASN A 52 5.56 3.23 -7.01
N ILE A 53 5.34 4.22 -6.13
CA ILE A 53 4.70 4.00 -4.83
C ILE A 53 3.26 3.59 -5.01
N ARG A 54 2.51 4.27 -5.88
CA ARG A 54 1.12 3.94 -6.18
C ARG A 54 0.98 2.50 -6.68
N GLU A 55 1.85 2.09 -7.60
CA GLU A 55 1.86 0.72 -8.14
C GLU A 55 2.17 -0.32 -7.05
N ARG A 56 3.20 -0.09 -6.24
CA ARG A 56 3.58 -0.99 -5.13
C ARG A 56 2.47 -1.09 -4.08
N ALA A 57 1.86 0.03 -3.70
CA ALA A 57 0.75 0.04 -2.75
C ALA A 57 -0.48 -0.68 -3.30
N THR A 58 -0.80 -0.48 -4.58
CA THR A 58 -1.91 -1.18 -5.27
C THR A 58 -1.67 -2.70 -5.31
N SER A 59 -0.44 -3.12 -5.64
CA SER A 59 -0.05 -4.54 -5.65
C SER A 59 -0.17 -5.16 -4.26
N SER A 60 0.33 -4.47 -3.23
CA SER A 60 0.27 -4.92 -1.84
C SER A 60 -1.16 -5.04 -1.33
N TYR A 61 -2.01 -4.05 -1.64
CA TYR A 61 -3.43 -4.06 -1.27
C TYR A 61 -4.13 -5.26 -1.90
N SER A 62 -3.95 -5.45 -3.21
CA SER A 62 -4.60 -6.52 -3.97
C SER A 62 -4.15 -7.90 -3.48
N ARG A 63 -2.87 -8.05 -3.14
CA ARG A 63 -2.34 -9.29 -2.56
C ARG A 63 -2.97 -9.59 -1.22
N LEU A 64 -3.01 -8.60 -0.31
CA LEU A 64 -3.64 -8.76 1.01
C LEU A 64 -5.13 -9.09 0.90
N SER A 65 -5.88 -8.37 0.07
CA SER A 65 -7.33 -8.61 -0.10
C SER A 65 -7.61 -10.02 -0.63
N ASN A 66 -6.85 -10.46 -1.62
CA ASN A 66 -7.04 -11.76 -2.24
C ASN A 66 -6.66 -12.90 -1.28
N LEU A 67 -5.57 -12.77 -0.52
CA LEU A 67 -5.17 -13.79 0.45
C LEU A 67 -6.14 -13.86 1.63
N LEU A 68 -6.61 -12.72 2.16
CA LEU A 68 -7.61 -12.71 3.23
C LEU A 68 -8.89 -13.43 2.80
N LEU A 69 -9.40 -13.11 1.61
CA LEU A 69 -10.56 -13.79 1.04
C LEU A 69 -10.30 -15.29 0.89
N ARG A 70 -9.14 -15.66 0.34
CA ARG A 70 -8.78 -17.05 0.12
C ARG A 70 -8.72 -17.85 1.43
N VAL A 71 -8.20 -17.26 2.51
CA VAL A 71 -8.22 -17.90 3.84
C VAL A 71 -9.64 -18.05 4.37
N ALA A 72 -10.52 -17.07 4.12
CA ALA A 72 -11.92 -17.12 4.54
C ALA A 72 -12.71 -18.29 3.92
N GLU A 73 -12.37 -18.67 2.69
CA GLU A 73 -13.03 -19.74 1.93
C GLU A 73 -12.71 -21.16 2.44
N PHE A 74 -11.60 -21.35 3.16
CA PHE A 74 -11.23 -22.67 3.67
C PHE A 74 -12.03 -23.06 4.91
N GLN A 75 -12.36 -24.35 5.02
CA GLN A 75 -13.01 -24.96 6.18
C GLN A 75 -12.47 -26.39 6.43
N PRO A 76 -12.28 -26.81 7.70
CA PRO A 76 -12.37 -26.01 8.91
C PRO A 76 -11.14 -25.11 9.12
N ILE A 77 -10.01 -25.44 8.50
CA ILE A 77 -8.70 -24.79 8.67
C ILE A 77 -8.08 -24.55 7.29
N ALA A 78 -7.41 -23.41 7.11
CA ALA A 78 -6.72 -23.06 5.88
C ALA A 78 -5.37 -23.80 5.79
N PRO A 79 -4.89 -24.14 4.58
CA PRO A 79 -3.59 -24.78 4.43
C PRO A 79 -2.48 -23.93 5.07
N PRO A 80 -1.51 -24.53 5.80
CA PRO A 80 -0.42 -23.78 6.43
C PRO A 80 0.36 -22.89 5.46
N ALA A 81 0.56 -23.35 4.22
CA ALA A 81 1.20 -22.55 3.17
C ALA A 81 0.40 -21.29 2.81
N THR A 82 -0.94 -21.32 2.86
CA THR A 82 -1.79 -20.14 2.61
C THR A 82 -1.68 -19.14 3.76
N ILE A 83 -1.62 -19.61 5.00
CA ILE A 83 -1.38 -18.76 6.17
C ILE A 83 0.00 -18.11 6.10
N GLU A 84 1.05 -18.88 5.79
CA GLU A 84 2.41 -18.36 5.63
C GLU A 84 2.51 -17.29 4.53
N LEU A 85 1.76 -17.47 3.43
CA LEU A 85 1.67 -16.46 2.37
C LEU A 85 0.97 -15.18 2.85
N LEU A 86 -0.07 -15.30 3.68
CA LEU A 86 -0.76 -14.16 4.27
C LEU A 86 0.17 -13.40 5.23
N ASP A 87 0.89 -14.09 6.11
CA ASP A 87 1.84 -13.49 7.04
C ASP A 87 2.95 -12.72 6.31
N LYS A 88 3.51 -13.31 5.25
CA LYS A 88 4.49 -12.63 4.39
C LYS A 88 3.90 -11.41 3.69
N ALA A 89 2.65 -11.49 3.25
CA ALA A 89 1.97 -10.37 2.61
C ALA A 89 1.71 -9.21 3.58
N ILE A 90 1.41 -9.50 4.86
CA ILE A 90 1.27 -8.50 5.93
C ILE A 90 2.58 -7.73 6.10
N LEU A 91 3.69 -8.43 6.30
CA LEU A 91 5.02 -7.79 6.48
C LEU A 91 5.43 -6.94 5.26
N GLN A 92 5.14 -7.42 4.05
CA GLN A 92 5.44 -6.68 2.83
C GLN A 92 4.54 -5.44 2.65
N ALA A 93 3.27 -5.54 3.04
CA ALA A 93 2.35 -4.43 3.01
C ALA A 93 2.73 -3.34 4.02
N GLU A 94 3.15 -3.73 5.23
CA GLU A 94 3.70 -2.81 6.23
C GLU A 94 4.91 -2.06 5.70
N ALA A 95 5.92 -2.77 5.20
CA ALA A 95 7.11 -2.15 4.63
C ALA A 95 6.79 -1.23 3.44
N THR A 96 5.81 -1.60 2.62
CA THR A 96 5.35 -0.78 1.49
C THR A 96 4.64 0.48 1.98
N ALA A 97 3.77 0.36 2.98
CA ALA A 97 3.06 1.48 3.57
C ALA A 97 4.05 2.47 4.21
N ASP A 98 4.95 1.99 5.05
CA ASP A 98 5.93 2.83 5.75
C ASP A 98 6.85 3.58 4.78
N ALA A 99 7.42 2.87 3.80
CA ALA A 99 8.29 3.48 2.80
C ALA A 99 7.54 4.48 1.91
N GLY A 100 6.32 4.13 1.47
CA GLY A 100 5.53 5.01 0.62
C GLY A 100 5.04 6.26 1.35
N GLU A 101 4.61 6.12 2.61
CA GLU A 101 4.20 7.25 3.46
C GLU A 101 5.36 8.22 3.69
N ALA A 102 6.58 7.70 3.88
CA ALA A 102 7.79 8.52 4.00
C ALA A 102 8.08 9.27 2.70
N THR A 103 8.10 8.60 1.55
CA THR A 103 8.41 9.27 0.28
C THR A 103 7.33 10.28 -0.13
N VAL A 104 6.04 10.01 0.10
CA VAL A 104 4.99 11.01 -0.15
C VAL A 104 5.17 12.24 0.74
N ARG A 105 5.58 12.05 2.01
CA ARG A 105 5.87 13.16 2.92
C ARG A 105 7.06 13.98 2.43
N GLU A 106 8.15 13.32 2.03
CA GLU A 106 9.34 13.97 1.47
C GLU A 106 9.01 14.75 0.20
N ALA A 107 8.28 14.15 -0.75
CA ALA A 107 7.84 14.83 -1.97
C ALA A 107 7.03 16.10 -1.67
N LYS A 108 6.14 16.07 -0.67
CA LYS A 108 5.38 17.27 -0.28
C LYS A 108 6.27 18.35 0.33
N LEU A 109 7.27 17.96 1.13
CA LEU A 109 8.21 18.90 1.74
C LEU A 109 9.12 19.54 0.68
N ASP A 110 9.72 18.73 -0.18
CA ASP A 110 10.66 19.18 -1.22
C ASP A 110 10.01 20.17 -2.19
N TRP A 111 8.71 20.00 -2.46
CA TRP A 111 7.94 20.82 -3.40
C TRP A 111 6.99 21.82 -2.73
N ASN A 112 7.10 22.02 -1.40
CA ASN A 112 6.28 22.96 -0.63
C ASN A 112 4.75 22.80 -0.83
N LEU A 113 4.26 21.56 -0.74
CA LEU A 113 2.87 21.17 -1.00
C LEU A 113 2.06 20.85 0.28
N THR A 114 2.43 21.44 1.42
CA THR A 114 1.81 21.23 2.76
C THR A 114 0.32 20.92 2.73
#